data_AF-X1I560-F1
#
_entry.id   AF-X1I560-F1
#
_cell.length_a   1.000
_cell.length_b   1.000
_cell.length_c   1.000
_cell.angle_alpha   90.00
_cell.angle_beta   90.00
_cell.angle_gamma   90.00
#
_symmetry.space_group_name_H-M   'P 1'
#
loop_
_entity.id
_entity.type
_entity.pdbx_description
1 polymer ?
#
loop_
_entity_poly.entity_id
_entity_poly.type
_entity_poly.pdbx_seq_one_letter_code
_entity_poly.pdbx_strand_id
1 'polypeptide(L)' 'MIPGFETWKCHICGEERPNDKISVVTKPLVINGQVVPGSQQNIRYCNDRPVCVKGAKEFSFFKGGRE' A
#
# COMPACT_ATOMS: atom_id res chain seq x y z
N MET A 1 6.37 26.82 1.70
CA MET A 1 5.60 25.87 2.53
C MET A 1 4.16 26.34 2.56
N ILE A 2 3.32 25.79 1.68
CA ILE A 2 1.85 25.94 1.77
C ILE A 2 1.41 24.79 2.69
N PRO A 3 0.63 25.01 3.77
CA PRO A 3 0.01 23.92 4.52
C PRO A 3 -1.14 23.35 3.66
N GLY A 4 -0.79 22.68 2.57
CA GLY A 4 -1.72 22.30 1.51
C GLY A 4 -1.67 20.80 1.33
N PHE A 5 -2.65 20.12 1.91
CA PHE A 5 -3.04 18.72 1.66
C PHE A 5 -1.86 17.81 1.31
N GLU A 6 -1.27 17.16 2.31
CA GLU A 6 -0.34 16.05 2.08
C GLU A 6 -1.05 15.01 1.18
N THR A 7 -0.59 14.91 -0.07
CA THR A 7 -1.07 13.90 -1.00
C THR A 7 -0.14 12.70 -0.95
N TRP A 8 -0.73 11.52 -0.99
CA TRP A 8 -0.01 10.26 -1.03
C TRP A 8 -0.39 9.48 -2.26
N LYS A 9 0.59 8.80 -2.83
CA LYS A 9 0.39 7.88 -3.95
C LYS A 9 -0.21 6.57 -3.45
N CYS A 10 -1.31 6.16 -4.06
CA CYS A 10 -1.89 4.82 -3.89
C CYS A 10 -0.98 3.79 -4.56
N HIS A 11 -0.60 2.73 -3.84
CA HIS A 11 0.21 1.64 -4.42
C HIS A 11 -0.59 0.70 -5.32
N ILE A 12 -1.92 0.78 -5.30
CA ILE A 12 -2.81 -0.09 -6.09
C ILE A 12 -3.13 0.52 -7.45
N CYS A 13 -3.65 1.75 -7.47
CA CYS A 13 -4.03 2.43 -8.70
C CYS A 13 -3.00 3.46 -9.19
N GLY A 14 -1.97 3.78 -8.39
CA GLY A 14 -0.91 4.70 -8.77
C GLY A 14 -1.27 6.19 -8.69
N GLU A 15 -2.50 6.55 -8.36
CA GLU A 15 -2.94 7.95 -8.30
C GLU A 15 -2.49 8.65 -7.01
N GLU A 16 -2.16 9.93 -7.12
CA GLU A 16 -1.92 10.81 -5.97
C GLU A 16 -3.25 11.33 -5.43
N ARG A 17 -3.48 11.14 -4.13
CA ARG A 17 -4.73 11.46 -3.47
C ARG A 17 -4.44 12.16 -2.14
N PRO A 18 -5.32 13.06 -1.67
CA PRO A 18 -5.16 13.68 -0.36
C PRO A 18 -5.15 12.62 0.75
N ASN A 19 -4.43 12.90 1.84
CA ASN A 19 -4.26 11.99 2.98
C ASN A 19 -5.60 11.45 3.53
N ASP A 20 -6.66 12.27 3.55
CA ASP A 20 -8.02 11.85 3.95
C ASP A 20 -8.59 10.69 3.11
N LYS A 21 -8.17 10.58 1.84
CA LYS A 21 -8.61 9.52 0.91
C LYS A 21 -7.64 8.35 0.83
N ILE A 22 -6.57 8.37 1.63
CA ILE A 22 -5.56 7.31 1.65
C ILE A 22 -5.61 6.62 3.00
N SER A 23 -5.57 5.29 2.97
CA SER A 23 -5.35 4.48 4.16
C SER A 23 -4.15 3.58 3.96
N VAL A 24 -3.51 3.21 5.08
CA VAL A 24 -2.37 2.30 5.10
C VAL A 24 -2.83 0.99 5.70
N VAL A 25 -2.59 -0.11 5.01
CA VAL A 25 -2.70 -1.44 5.59
C VAL A 25 -1.30 -1.98 5.83
N THR A 26 -1.05 -2.36 7.08
CA THR A 26 0.22 -2.96 7.49
C THR A 26 0.07 -4.46 7.54
N LYS A 27 0.96 -5.18 6.86
CA LYS A 27 0.94 -6.64 6.78
C LYS A 27 2.34 -7.21 6.94
N PRO A 28 2.48 -8.44 7.48
CA PRO A 28 3.78 -9.11 7.51
C PRO A 28 4.38 -9.18 6.10
N LEU A 29 5.69 -8.92 6.01
CA LEU A 29 6.42 -9.09 4.76
C LEU A 29 6.53 -10.59 4.46
N VAL A 30 5.96 -11.02 3.34
CA VAL A 30 6.07 -12.40 2.86
C VAL A 30 6.94 -12.39 1.61
N ILE A 31 8.11 -13.03 1.69
CA ILE A 31 9.03 -13.21 0.56
C ILE A 31 9.09 -14.71 0.28
N ASN A 32 8.81 -15.10 -0.97
CA ASN A 32 8.84 -16.50 -1.40
C ASN A 32 8.00 -17.45 -0.52
N GLY A 33 6.85 -16.99 -0.04
CA GLY A 33 5.98 -17.75 0.86
C GLY A 33 6.43 -17.80 2.33
N GLN A 34 7.57 -17.21 2.67
CA GLN A 34 8.08 -17.15 4.04
C GLN A 34 7.83 -15.75 4.64
N VAL A 35 7.24 -15.71 5.84
CA VAL A 35 7.12 -14.47 6.61
C VAL A 35 8.49 -14.08 7.11
N VAL A 36 8.95 -12.87 6.76
CA VAL A 36 10.21 -12.31 7.25
C VAL A 36 9.96 -11.76 8.67
N PRO A 37 10.54 -12.37 9.72
CA PRO A 37 10.33 -11.92 11.09
C PRO A 37 10.88 -10.50 11.27
N GLY A 38 10.11 -9.65 11.98
CA GLY A 38 10.47 -8.25 12.21
C GLY A 38 10.25 -7.31 11.01
N SER A 39 9.80 -7.82 9.86
CA SER A 39 9.53 -7.00 8.67
C SER A 39 8.03 -6.88 8.36
N GLN A 40 7.59 -5.66 8.10
CA GLN A 40 6.21 -5.35 7.73
C GLN A 40 6.18 -4.49 6.46
N GLN A 41 5.15 -4.69 5.63
CA GLN A 41 4.89 -3.88 4.46
C GLN A 41 3.72 -2.94 4.75
N ASN A 42 3.93 -1.66 4.46
CA ASN A 42 2.96 -0.59 4.65
C ASN A 42 2.38 -0.24 3.27
N ILE A 43 1.18 -0.73 2.97
CA ILE A 43 0.55 -0.54 1.66
C ILE A 43 -0.47 0.58 1.78
N ARG A 44 -0.15 1.75 1.22
CA ARG A 44 -1.06 2.87 0.95
C ARG A 44 -2.04 2.53 -0.17
N TYR A 45 -3.33 2.76 0.07
CA TYR A 45 -4.40 2.55 -0.92
C TYR A 45 -5.52 3.59 -0.77
N CYS A 46 -6.28 3.82 -1.84
CA CYS A 46 -7.46 4.69 -1.80
C CYS A 46 -8.55 4.04 -0.94
N ASN A 47 -8.98 4.70 0.13
CA ASN A 47 -10.04 4.19 1.02
C ASN A 47 -11.45 4.40 0.44
N ASP A 48 -11.60 5.33 -0.51
CA ASP A 48 -12.85 5.66 -1.17
C ASP A 48 -13.14 4.73 -2.37
N ARG A 49 -12.16 3.92 -2.81
CA ARG A 49 -12.30 3.05 -3.98
C ARG A 49 -12.31 1.57 -3.58
N PRO A 50 -13.41 0.84 -3.79
CA PRO A 50 -13.50 -0.57 -3.41
C PRO A 50 -12.48 -1.44 -4.15
N VAL A 51 -12.08 -1.07 -5.36
CA VAL A 51 -11.02 -1.75 -6.12
C VAL A 51 -9.66 -1.63 -5.41
N CYS A 52 -9.32 -0.44 -4.91
CA CYS A 52 -8.08 -0.22 -4.17
C CYS A 52 -8.10 -0.93 -2.81
N VAL A 53 -9.24 -0.94 -2.12
CA VAL A 53 -9.41 -1.65 -0.84
C VAL A 53 -9.21 -3.16 -1.01
N LYS A 54 -9.80 -3.76 -2.05
CA LYS A 54 -9.62 -5.18 -2.37
C LYS A 54 -8.19 -5.48 -2.79
N GLY A 55 -7.65 -4.67 -3.72
CA GLY A 55 -6.27 -4.82 -4.20
C GLY A 55 -5.25 -4.73 -3.07
N ALA A 56 -5.42 -3.81 -2.11
CA ALA A 56 -4.53 -3.68 -0.95
C ALA A 56 -4.50 -4.92 -0.05
N LYS A 57 -5.54 -5.76 -0.09
CA LYS A 57 -5.53 -7.02 0.64
C LYS A 57 -4.62 -8.06 -0.01
N GLU A 58 -4.54 -8.07 -1.33
CA GLU A 58 -3.79 -9.06 -2.11
C GLU A 58 -2.41 -8.56 -2.55
N PHE A 59 -2.23 -7.24 -2.56
CA PHE A 59 -1.00 -6.59 -2.97
C PHE A 59 0.15 -6.91 -2.01
N SER A 60 1.33 -7.09 -2.57
CA SER A 60 2.57 -7.31 -1.84
C SER A 60 3.70 -6.85 -2.75
N PHE A 61 4.64 -6.06 -2.22
CA PHE A 61 5.78 -5.55 -3.00
C PHE A 61 6.75 -6.66 -3.40
N PHE A 62 6.77 -7.77 -2.66
CA PHE A 62 7.77 -8.82 -2.78
C PHE A 62 7.18 -10.18 -3.18
N LYS A 63 6.14 -10.18 -4.03
CA LYS A 63 5.60 -11.43 -4.59
C LYS A 63 6.72 -12.11 -5.40
N GLY A 64 7.23 -13.21 -4.86
CA GLY A 64 8.38 -14.01 -5.31
C GLY A 64 8.98 -13.70 -6.69
N GLY A 65 10.16 -13.07 -6.67
CA GLY A 65 11.29 -13.24 -7.58
C GLY A 65 11.07 -13.07 -9.09
N ARG A 66 11.46 -11.91 -9.65
CA ARG A 66 12.39 -11.80 -10.79
C ARG A 66 12.71 -10.32 -11.10
N GLU A 67 13.96 -9.93 -10.90
CA GLU A 67 14.85 -9.44 -11.98
C GLU A 67 16.29 -9.84 -11.64
#